data_AF-A0A368JJ11-F1
#
_entry.id   AF-A0A368JJ11-F1
#
_cell.length_a   1.000
_cell.length_b   1.000
_cell.length_c   1.000
_cell.angle_alpha   90.00
_cell.angle_beta   90.00
_cell.angle_gamma   90.00
#
_symmetry.space_group_name_H-M   'P 1'
#
loop_
_entity.id
_entity.type
_entity.pdbx_description
1 polymer ?
#
loop_
_entity_poly.entity_id
_entity_poly.type
_entity_poly.pdbx_seq_one_letter_code
_entity_poly.pdbx_strand_id
1 'polypeptide(L)'
;MKVLFTLAAWLFVVPLTMAQVSSQPVVSVFPFKGNYSDRVTSAVFSGLTSSRRVKTVDSSTLDEIVQQQKKSLDDKYDQTNAIQAGQLAGAQFMINGEVTAVNFSNQRIGNVTYYNCNVEAKVQVTDLETGVSEFETLQSSSSSSSNSDQDYLVNIAMSSLMSKAESFARRKFPASMQILEVLEKSEKKGIISFRVEGEGLTSKASASDGDELPFPFPLPGMRTRIIITNQREVVRPDGTKRIVNEEVAFAKIKKVEDGGTALCTVTEGGKKLQELWDKQARLMLKTTN
;
A
#
# COMPACT_ATOMS: atom_id res chain seq x y z
N MET A 1 -48.97 30.48 -33.20
CA MET A 1 -48.31 30.41 -31.88
C MET A 1 -48.18 28.95 -31.45
N LYS A 2 -47.15 28.24 -31.96
CA LYS A 2 -46.88 26.81 -31.64
C LYS A 2 -45.36 26.57 -31.57
N VAL A 3 -44.63 27.49 -30.93
CA VAL A 3 -43.17 27.41 -30.80
C VAL A 3 -42.80 27.83 -29.38
N LEU A 4 -43.29 27.08 -28.40
CA LEU A 4 -42.99 27.27 -26.98
C LEU A 4 -43.63 26.08 -26.28
N PHE A 5 -42.98 24.92 -26.18
CA PHE A 5 -43.19 23.95 -25.07
C PHE A 5 -42.39 22.64 -25.12
N THR A 6 -41.45 22.43 -26.05
CA THR A 6 -40.70 21.15 -26.08
C THR A 6 -39.19 21.35 -26.14
N LEU A 7 -38.68 22.33 -25.37
CA LEU A 7 -37.24 22.58 -25.20
C LEU A 7 -36.76 22.31 -23.75
N ALA A 8 -37.61 21.71 -22.92
CA ALA A 8 -37.34 21.44 -21.50
C ALA A 8 -37.05 19.95 -21.19
N ALA A 9 -36.75 19.13 -22.20
CA ALA A 9 -36.43 17.71 -22.04
C ALA A 9 -34.93 17.39 -22.29
N TRP A 10 -34.06 18.41 -22.29
CA TRP A 10 -32.63 18.28 -22.60
C TRP A 10 -31.74 18.89 -21.51
N LEU A 11 -32.09 18.67 -20.24
CA LEU A 11 -31.32 19.20 -19.11
C LEU A 11 -31.30 18.26 -17.88
N PHE A 12 -31.36 16.95 -18.13
CA PHE A 12 -31.11 15.93 -17.12
C PHE A 12 -30.22 14.81 -17.65
N VAL A 13 -29.16 15.18 -18.39
CA VAL A 13 -27.94 14.36 -18.39
C VAL A 13 -27.14 14.86 -17.19
N VAL A 14 -27.51 14.38 -16.00
CA VAL A 14 -26.58 14.38 -14.87
C VAL A 14 -25.39 13.56 -15.37
N PRO A 15 -24.19 14.13 -15.55
CA PRO A 15 -23.03 13.26 -15.61
C PRO A 15 -23.07 12.52 -14.28
N LEU A 16 -23.30 11.20 -14.30
CA LEU A 16 -22.74 10.34 -13.27
C LEU A 16 -21.26 10.68 -13.30
N THR A 17 -20.87 11.62 -12.45
CA THR A 17 -19.52 11.67 -11.95
C THR A 17 -19.32 10.25 -11.44
N MET A 18 -18.57 9.46 -12.19
CA MET A 18 -17.89 8.31 -11.65
C MET A 18 -17.05 8.93 -10.55
N ALA A 19 -17.62 9.02 -9.34
CA ALA A 19 -16.87 9.23 -8.14
C ALA A 19 -15.75 8.20 -8.28
N GLN A 20 -14.52 8.69 -8.46
CA GLN A 20 -13.35 7.84 -8.52
C GLN A 20 -13.41 7.06 -7.21
N VAL A 21 -13.93 5.84 -7.27
CA VAL A 21 -13.93 4.92 -6.15
C VAL A 21 -12.45 4.72 -5.90
N SER A 22 -11.97 5.41 -4.87
CA SER A 22 -10.58 5.41 -4.51
C SER A 22 -10.12 3.96 -4.42
N SER A 23 -9.13 3.61 -5.23
CA SER A 23 -8.70 2.21 -5.30
C SER A 23 -7.84 1.81 -4.09
N GLN A 24 -7.43 2.80 -3.30
CA GLN A 24 -6.69 2.58 -2.06
C GLN A 24 -7.61 1.98 -1.00
N PRO A 25 -7.27 0.82 -0.42
CA PRO A 25 -8.02 0.30 0.70
C PRO A 25 -7.93 1.24 1.90
N VAL A 26 -9.04 1.36 2.61
CA VAL A 26 -9.12 2.13 3.85
C VAL A 26 -8.66 1.23 5.01
N VAL A 27 -7.70 1.71 5.80
CA VAL A 27 -7.05 0.96 6.86
C VAL A 27 -7.15 1.72 8.19
N SER A 28 -7.67 1.07 9.22
CA SER A 28 -7.65 1.58 10.59
C SER A 28 -6.42 1.05 11.34
N VAL A 29 -5.66 1.93 11.97
CA VAL A 29 -4.50 1.55 12.80
C VAL A 29 -4.87 1.72 14.27
N PHE A 30 -4.84 0.62 15.03
CA PHE A 30 -5.04 0.60 16.47
C PHE A 30 -3.70 0.68 17.21
N PRO A 31 -3.70 1.17 18.47
CA PRO A 31 -2.48 1.28 19.26
C PRO A 31 -1.86 -0.10 19.49
N PHE A 32 -0.54 -0.16 19.34
CA PHE A 32 0.24 -1.36 19.65
C PHE A 32 0.27 -1.60 21.17
N LYS A 33 0.48 -2.85 21.57
CA LYS A 33 0.70 -3.23 22.98
C LYS A 33 2.21 -3.28 23.30
N GLY A 34 2.57 -3.13 24.57
CA GLY A 34 3.96 -3.25 25.05
C GLY A 34 4.69 -1.92 25.24
N ASN A 35 5.98 -2.01 25.58
CA ASN A 35 6.83 -0.84 25.81
C ASN A 35 7.07 -0.08 24.49
N TYR A 36 7.16 1.26 24.55
CA TYR A 36 7.33 2.12 23.36
C TYR A 36 6.21 2.00 22.30
N SER A 37 5.05 1.46 22.68
CA SER A 37 3.88 1.26 21.81
C SER A 37 3.46 2.51 21.04
N ASP A 38 3.45 3.69 21.66
CA ASP A 38 3.05 4.94 21.00
C ASP A 38 4.02 5.34 19.87
N ARG A 39 5.32 5.15 20.09
CA ARG A 39 6.35 5.44 19.08
C ARG A 39 6.29 4.43 17.94
N VAL A 40 6.11 3.15 18.24
CA VAL A 40 5.93 2.09 17.22
C VAL A 40 4.66 2.31 16.42
N THR A 41 3.55 2.61 17.07
CA THR A 41 2.26 2.91 16.41
C THR A 41 2.42 4.09 15.47
N SER A 42 3.09 5.16 15.92
CA SER A 42 3.35 6.35 15.11
C SER A 42 4.27 6.06 13.91
N ALA A 43 5.32 5.25 14.10
CA ALA A 43 6.23 4.86 13.02
C ALA A 43 5.51 3.99 11.97
N VAL A 44 4.71 3.01 12.40
CA VAL A 44 3.92 2.15 11.52
C VAL A 44 2.86 2.96 10.77
N PHE A 45 2.10 3.82 11.46
CA PHE A 45 1.11 4.71 10.85
C PHE A 45 1.75 5.64 9.81
N SER A 46 2.89 6.24 10.14
CA SER A 46 3.64 7.12 9.24
C SER A 46 4.17 6.37 8.03
N GLY A 47 4.62 5.12 8.19
CA GLY A 47 5.08 4.25 7.11
C GLY A 47 3.94 3.86 6.16
N LEU A 48 2.79 3.47 6.72
CA LEU A 48 1.57 3.19 5.96
C LEU A 48 1.13 4.41 5.14
N THR A 49 1.07 5.58 5.76
CA THR A 49 0.69 6.83 5.10
C THR A 49 1.70 7.24 4.03
N SER A 50 3.00 7.12 4.33
CA SER A 50 4.09 7.46 3.40
C SER A 50 4.14 6.56 2.18
N SER A 51 3.68 5.31 2.32
CA SER A 51 3.58 4.36 1.21
C SER A 51 2.64 4.84 0.11
N ARG A 52 1.67 5.71 0.47
CA ARG A 52 0.53 6.10 -0.35
C ARG A 52 -0.29 4.90 -0.86
N ARG A 53 -0.19 3.71 -0.26
CA ARG A 53 -0.93 2.53 -0.73
C ARG A 53 -2.30 2.39 -0.12
N VAL A 54 -2.49 3.03 1.02
CA VAL A 54 -3.69 2.92 1.83
C VAL A 54 -4.18 4.31 2.20
N LYS A 55 -5.49 4.43 2.45
CA LYS A 55 -6.06 5.57 3.15
C LYS A 55 -6.19 5.20 4.61
N THR A 56 -5.59 5.98 5.50
CA THR A 56 -5.69 5.73 6.93
C THR A 56 -6.91 6.44 7.51
N VAL A 57 -7.60 5.77 8.43
CA VAL A 57 -8.62 6.40 9.28
C VAL A 57 -7.91 7.18 10.38
N ASP A 58 -8.42 8.36 10.72
CA ASP A 58 -7.86 9.13 11.83
C ASP A 58 -8.11 8.41 13.17
N SER A 59 -7.06 8.37 13.99
CA SER A 59 -7.11 7.87 15.36
C SER A 59 -8.22 8.51 16.20
N SER A 60 -8.49 9.81 15.99
CA SER A 60 -9.56 10.55 16.68
C SER A 60 -10.95 9.97 16.38
N THR A 61 -11.24 9.67 15.10
CA THR A 61 -12.50 9.04 14.70
C THR A 61 -12.68 7.64 15.27
N LEU A 62 -11.61 6.88 15.43
CA LEU A 62 -11.67 5.57 16.09
C LEU A 62 -11.98 5.71 17.59
N ASP A 63 -11.35 6.68 18.26
CA ASP A 63 -11.57 6.96 19.68
C ASP A 63 -13.00 7.44 19.94
N GLU A 64 -13.55 8.30 19.09
CA GLU A 64 -14.94 8.74 19.17
C GLU A 64 -15.92 7.57 19.00
N ILE A 65 -15.69 6.69 18.03
CA ILE A 65 -16.55 5.51 17.82
C ILE A 65 -16.50 4.57 19.03
N VAL A 66 -15.31 4.32 19.58
CA VAL A 66 -15.13 3.46 20.77
C VAL A 66 -15.81 4.08 21.99
N GLN A 67 -15.68 5.39 22.20
CA GLN A 67 -16.34 6.12 23.29
C GLN A 67 -17.87 6.14 23.15
N GLN A 68 -18.38 6.34 21.93
CA GLN A 68 -19.82 6.31 21.65
C GLN A 68 -20.45 4.93 21.93
N GLN A 69 -19.67 3.86 21.79
CA GLN A 69 -20.12 2.51 22.16
C GLN A 69 -20.17 2.27 23.69
N LYS A 70 -19.81 3.26 24.53
CA LYS A 70 -19.75 3.15 26.00
C LYS A 70 -18.89 1.96 26.49
N LYS A 71 -17.92 1.54 25.68
CA LYS A 71 -16.97 0.47 26.02
C LYS A 71 -15.76 1.06 26.74
N SER A 72 -15.18 0.31 27.68
CA SER A 72 -14.05 0.81 28.47
C SER A 72 -12.78 0.86 27.61
N LEU A 73 -11.79 1.68 27.96
CA LEU A 73 -10.51 1.74 27.23
C LEU A 73 -9.78 0.38 27.18
N ASP A 74 -10.01 -0.51 28.17
CA ASP A 74 -9.52 -1.89 28.15
C ASP A 74 -10.16 -2.76 27.05
N ASP A 75 -11.39 -2.45 26.64
CA ASP A 75 -12.11 -3.16 25.56
C ASP A 75 -11.60 -2.78 24.15
N LYS A 76 -10.79 -1.71 24.03
CA LYS A 76 -10.14 -1.29 22.78
C LYS A 76 -9.14 -2.33 22.28
N TYR A 77 -8.70 -3.22 23.17
CA TYR A 77 -7.74 -4.28 22.90
C TYR A 77 -8.37 -5.64 22.59
N ASP A 78 -9.70 -5.76 22.70
CA ASP A 78 -10.46 -6.93 22.28
C ASP A 78 -10.66 -6.88 20.76
N GLN A 79 -10.22 -7.95 20.09
CA GLN A 79 -10.26 -8.09 18.64
C GLN A 79 -11.68 -7.92 18.09
N THR A 80 -12.70 -8.41 18.79
CA THR A 80 -14.09 -8.34 18.32
C THR A 80 -14.59 -6.89 18.29
N ASN A 81 -14.20 -6.10 19.31
CA ASN A 81 -14.58 -4.71 19.43
C ASN A 81 -13.81 -3.81 18.46
N ALA A 82 -12.51 -4.08 18.28
CA ALA A 82 -11.68 -3.37 17.32
C ALA A 82 -12.15 -3.59 15.87
N ILE A 83 -12.59 -4.82 15.53
CA ILE A 83 -13.20 -5.13 14.22
C ILE A 83 -14.47 -4.30 14.00
N GLN A 84 -15.39 -4.27 14.98
CA GLN A 84 -16.63 -3.48 14.87
C GLN A 84 -16.35 -1.99 14.74
N ALA A 85 -15.42 -1.44 15.52
CA ALA A 85 -15.05 -0.03 15.43
C ALA A 85 -14.42 0.32 14.08
N GLY A 86 -13.55 -0.55 13.54
CA GLY A 86 -12.98 -0.39 12.21
C GLY A 86 -14.03 -0.42 11.10
N GLN A 87 -14.99 -1.36 11.16
CA GLN A 87 -16.09 -1.44 10.21
C GLN A 87 -16.97 -0.18 10.23
N LEU A 88 -17.30 0.33 11.42
CA LEU A 88 -18.08 1.57 11.57
C LEU A 88 -17.33 2.80 11.05
N ALA A 89 -16.00 2.80 11.13
CA ALA A 89 -15.17 3.85 10.56
C ALA A 89 -14.99 3.72 9.02
N GLY A 90 -15.61 2.72 8.39
CA GLY A 90 -15.48 2.45 6.96
C GLY A 90 -14.12 1.85 6.55
N ALA A 91 -13.36 1.31 7.51
CA ALA A 91 -12.14 0.59 7.19
C ALA A 91 -12.45 -0.77 6.56
N GLN A 92 -11.61 -1.17 5.60
CA GLN A 92 -11.62 -2.50 5.00
C GLN A 92 -10.66 -3.43 5.72
N PHE A 93 -9.54 -2.88 6.21
CA PHE A 93 -8.56 -3.63 7.00
C PHE A 93 -8.28 -2.93 8.33
N MET A 94 -8.01 -3.74 9.33
CA MET A 94 -7.54 -3.30 10.63
C MET A 94 -6.09 -3.75 10.83
N ILE A 95 -5.25 -2.82 11.30
CA ILE A 95 -3.88 -3.09 11.73
C ILE A 95 -3.78 -2.86 13.23
N ASN A 96 -3.32 -3.87 13.95
CA ASN A 96 -2.94 -3.80 15.35
C ASN A 96 -1.65 -4.60 15.56
N GLY A 97 -1.10 -4.60 16.78
CA GLY A 97 0.12 -5.34 17.04
C GLY A 97 0.66 -5.22 18.44
N GLU A 98 1.85 -5.78 18.64
CA GLU A 98 2.56 -5.81 19.91
C GLU A 98 4.06 -5.57 19.67
N VAL A 99 4.67 -4.74 20.52
CA VAL A 99 6.12 -4.54 20.56
C VAL A 99 6.72 -5.74 21.29
N THR A 100 7.42 -6.60 20.55
CA THR A 100 7.99 -7.84 21.09
C THR A 100 9.34 -7.60 21.76
N ALA A 101 10.15 -6.68 21.23
CA ALA A 101 11.45 -6.37 21.80
C ALA A 101 11.91 -4.93 21.52
N VAL A 102 12.55 -4.33 22.52
CA VAL A 102 13.39 -3.12 22.37
C VAL A 102 14.67 -3.38 23.14
N ASN A 103 15.73 -3.75 22.42
CA ASN A 103 16.99 -4.18 23.01
C ASN A 103 18.08 -3.16 22.73
N PHE A 104 18.88 -2.87 23.75
CA PHE A 104 20.09 -2.06 23.64
C PHE A 104 21.31 -2.95 23.82
N SER A 105 22.29 -2.80 22.95
CA SER A 105 23.56 -3.53 23.04
C SER A 105 24.71 -2.63 22.66
N ASN A 106 25.90 -2.91 23.15
CA ASN A 106 27.12 -2.27 22.67
C ASN A 106 28.06 -3.32 22.07
N GLN A 107 28.73 -2.94 20.99
CA GLN A 107 29.70 -3.77 20.32
C GLN A 107 30.98 -2.98 20.09
N ARG A 108 32.12 -3.56 20.49
CA ARG A 108 33.43 -2.96 20.22
C ARG A 108 33.97 -3.52 18.91
N ILE A 109 34.23 -2.63 17.94
CA ILE A 109 34.87 -2.98 16.67
C ILE A 109 36.19 -2.18 16.61
N GLY A 110 37.31 -2.87 16.81
CA GLY A 110 38.62 -2.24 16.97
C GLY A 110 38.66 -1.32 18.21
N ASN A 111 38.94 -0.04 17.98
CA ASN A 111 38.99 0.99 19.04
C ASN A 111 37.69 1.79 19.20
N VAL A 112 36.66 1.49 18.42
CA VAL A 112 35.38 2.21 18.45
C VAL A 112 34.32 1.34 19.12
N THR A 113 33.53 1.94 20.02
CA THR A 113 32.36 1.30 20.61
C THR A 113 31.12 1.77 19.88
N TYR A 114 30.35 0.83 19.34
CA TYR A 114 29.07 1.07 18.71
C TYR A 114 27.96 0.74 19.69
N TYR A 115 27.00 1.65 19.81
CA TYR A 115 25.78 1.48 20.58
C TYR A 115 24.66 1.20 19.61
N ASN A 116 23.96 0.08 19.83
CA ASN A 116 22.92 -0.40 18.95
C ASN A 116 21.58 -0.45 19.68
N CYS A 117 20.51 -0.13 18.96
CA CYS A 117 19.14 -0.37 19.39
C CYS A 117 18.46 -1.26 18.35
N ASN A 118 17.78 -2.31 18.81
CA ASN A 118 16.99 -3.20 17.97
C ASN A 118 15.53 -3.15 18.45
N VAL A 119 14.62 -2.85 17.54
CA VAL A 119 13.17 -2.78 17.80
C VAL A 119 12.49 -3.83 16.94
N GLU A 120 11.67 -4.65 17.57
CA GLU A 120 10.88 -5.69 16.95
C GLU A 120 9.41 -5.51 17.34
N ALA A 121 8.53 -5.52 16.34
CA ALA A 121 7.09 -5.40 16.51
C ALA A 121 6.37 -6.42 15.65
N LYS A 122 5.45 -7.17 16.26
CA LYS A 122 4.55 -8.08 15.56
C LYS A 122 3.30 -7.32 15.14
N VAL A 123 3.07 -7.25 13.84
CA VAL A 123 1.91 -6.60 13.22
C VAL A 123 0.90 -7.67 12.85
N GLN A 124 -0.38 -7.38 13.08
CA GLN A 124 -1.51 -8.19 12.67
C GLN A 124 -2.38 -7.36 11.73
N VAL A 125 -2.63 -7.90 10.53
CA VAL A 125 -3.57 -7.33 9.56
C VAL A 125 -4.82 -8.20 9.57
N THR A 126 -5.96 -7.60 9.84
CA THR A 126 -7.25 -8.28 9.80
C THR A 126 -8.10 -7.71 8.69
N ASP A 127 -8.55 -8.58 7.80
CA ASP A 127 -9.58 -8.26 6.82
C ASP A 127 -10.93 -8.21 7.55
N LEU A 128 -11.61 -7.05 7.49
CA LEU A 128 -12.83 -6.82 8.26
C LEU A 128 -14.07 -7.46 7.64
N GLU A 129 -14.02 -7.86 6.37
CA GLU A 129 -15.13 -8.55 5.70
C GLU A 129 -15.09 -10.05 6.03
N THR A 130 -13.91 -10.66 5.94
CA THR A 130 -13.73 -12.10 6.15
C THR A 130 -13.39 -12.47 7.59
N GLY A 131 -12.90 -11.52 8.39
CA GLY A 131 -12.39 -11.74 9.73
C GLY A 131 -11.04 -12.47 9.78
N VAL A 132 -10.40 -12.71 8.64
CA VAL A 132 -9.12 -13.42 8.57
C VAL A 132 -7.99 -12.48 8.99
N SER A 133 -7.15 -12.96 9.91
CA SER A 133 -5.96 -12.24 10.37
C SER A 133 -4.66 -12.88 9.87
N GLU A 134 -3.74 -12.04 9.42
CA GLU A 134 -2.37 -12.41 9.07
C GLU A 134 -1.38 -11.67 9.98
N PHE A 135 -0.23 -12.28 10.25
CA PHE A 135 0.79 -11.73 11.13
C PHE A 135 2.11 -11.56 10.40
N GLU A 136 2.81 -10.45 10.65
CA GLU A 136 4.14 -10.19 10.13
C GLU A 136 4.99 -9.48 11.19
N THR A 137 6.24 -9.87 11.33
CA THR A 137 7.18 -9.21 12.24
C THR A 137 7.95 -8.13 11.49
N LEU A 138 7.87 -6.90 11.99
CA LEU A 138 8.71 -5.80 11.54
C LEU A 138 9.89 -5.66 12.51
N GLN A 139 11.10 -5.69 11.96
CA GLN A 139 12.33 -5.50 12.72
C GLN A 139 13.15 -4.36 12.15
N SER A 140 13.73 -3.57 13.05
CA SER A 140 14.58 -2.44 12.70
C SER A 140 15.73 -2.32 13.71
N SER A 141 16.88 -1.88 13.22
CA SER A 141 18.04 -1.61 14.05
C SER A 141 18.59 -0.22 13.78
N SER A 142 19.29 0.32 14.77
CA SER A 142 20.14 1.50 14.65
C SER A 142 21.49 1.21 15.31
N SER A 143 22.54 1.89 14.84
CA SER A 143 23.89 1.80 15.40
C SER A 143 24.56 3.17 15.36
N SER A 144 25.20 3.57 16.46
CA SER A 144 25.98 4.81 16.53
C SER A 144 27.32 4.58 17.23
N SER A 145 28.40 5.13 16.67
CA SER A 145 29.73 5.13 17.29
C SER A 145 29.93 6.25 18.32
N SER A 146 29.01 7.22 18.37
CA SER A 146 29.00 8.22 19.43
C SER A 146 28.25 7.67 20.63
N ASN A 147 28.78 7.96 21.84
CA ASN A 147 28.05 7.73 23.08
C ASN A 147 26.82 8.63 23.07
N SER A 148 25.72 8.09 22.54
CA SER A 148 24.49 8.78 22.26
C SER A 148 23.42 8.22 23.17
N ASP A 149 22.53 9.10 23.65
CA ASP A 149 21.48 8.71 24.58
C ASP A 149 20.59 7.63 23.97
N GLN A 150 20.07 6.74 24.81
CA GLN A 150 19.20 5.65 24.37
C GLN A 150 18.01 6.16 23.55
N ASP A 151 17.44 7.32 23.92
CA ASP A 151 16.35 7.95 23.16
C ASP A 151 16.74 8.32 21.73
N TYR A 152 17.99 8.74 21.49
CA TYR A 152 18.48 9.04 20.16
C TYR A 152 18.53 7.79 19.28
N LEU A 153 19.07 6.69 19.82
CA LEU A 153 19.14 5.40 19.11
C LEU A 153 17.74 4.85 18.81
N VAL A 154 16.81 4.98 19.76
CA VAL A 154 15.40 4.61 19.56
C VAL A 154 14.80 5.40 18.42
N ASN A 155 15.00 6.72 18.36
CA ASN A 155 14.42 7.54 17.30
C ASN A 155 14.94 7.16 15.90
N ILE A 156 16.22 6.80 15.77
CA ILE A 156 16.77 6.28 14.51
C ILE A 156 16.14 4.92 14.18
N ALA A 157 16.05 4.01 15.16
CA ALA A 157 15.43 2.70 14.95
C ALA A 157 13.96 2.85 14.52
N MET A 158 13.20 3.79 15.11
CA MET A 158 11.82 4.09 14.72
C MET A 158 11.70 4.66 13.29
N SER A 159 12.66 5.46 12.84
CA SER A 159 12.72 5.92 11.44
C SER A 159 12.96 4.75 10.48
N SER A 160 13.86 3.84 10.84
CA SER A 160 14.07 2.59 10.09
C SER A 160 12.81 1.72 10.10
N LEU A 161 12.12 1.61 11.24
CA LEU A 161 10.85 0.88 11.37
C LEU A 161 9.75 1.48 10.49
N MET A 162 9.67 2.81 10.40
CA MET A 162 8.77 3.51 9.49
C MET A 162 9.04 3.12 8.03
N SER A 163 10.30 3.03 7.62
CA SER A 163 10.67 2.58 6.27
C SER A 163 10.31 1.11 6.02
N LYS A 164 10.46 0.24 7.03
CA LYS A 164 9.99 -1.16 6.98
C LYS A 164 8.47 -1.25 6.86
N ALA A 165 7.74 -0.45 7.64
CA ALA A 165 6.28 -0.37 7.57
C ALA A 165 5.80 0.16 6.19
N GLU A 166 6.54 1.10 5.58
CA GLU A 166 6.28 1.55 4.22
C GLU A 166 6.43 0.40 3.20
N SER A 167 7.52 -0.36 3.30
CA SER A 167 7.77 -1.50 2.39
C SER A 167 6.74 -2.62 2.59
N PHE A 168 6.39 -2.90 3.85
CA PHE A 168 5.29 -3.79 4.23
C PHE A 168 3.98 -3.36 3.56
N ALA A 169 3.60 -2.09 3.67
CA ALA A 169 2.38 -1.57 3.05
C ALA A 169 2.38 -1.74 1.52
N ARG A 170 3.53 -1.53 0.88
CA ARG A 170 3.69 -1.71 -0.57
C ARG A 170 3.58 -3.16 -1.02
N ARG A 171 4.03 -4.11 -0.19
CA ARG A 171 3.86 -5.54 -0.45
C ARG A 171 2.42 -5.98 -0.22
N LYS A 172 1.83 -5.59 0.92
CA LYS A 172 0.49 -6.03 1.33
C LYS A 172 -0.63 -5.39 0.53
N PHE A 173 -0.46 -4.13 0.12
CA PHE A 173 -1.47 -3.35 -0.61
C PHE A 173 -0.94 -2.86 -1.97
N PRO A 174 -0.98 -3.72 -3.02
CA PRO A 174 -0.67 -3.33 -4.39
C PRO A 174 -1.49 -2.14 -4.86
N ALA A 175 -0.85 -1.19 -5.57
CA ALA A 175 -1.57 -0.09 -6.20
C ALA A 175 -2.24 -0.60 -7.47
N SER A 176 -3.51 -0.22 -7.66
CA SER A 176 -4.25 -0.49 -8.88
C SER A 176 -4.16 0.70 -9.83
N MET A 177 -4.03 0.42 -11.13
CA MET A 177 -3.86 1.45 -12.16
C MET A 177 -4.68 1.12 -13.40
N GLN A 178 -4.84 2.13 -14.25
CA GLN A 178 -5.45 2.02 -15.58
C GLN A 178 -4.52 2.66 -16.62
N ILE A 179 -4.51 2.09 -17.83
CA ILE A 179 -3.75 2.66 -18.95
C ILE A 179 -4.53 3.87 -19.47
N LEU A 180 -3.90 5.03 -19.47
CA LEU A 180 -4.44 6.26 -20.06
C LEU A 180 -4.22 6.29 -21.56
N GLU A 181 -2.96 6.10 -21.97
CA GLU A 181 -2.56 6.23 -23.36
C GLU A 181 -1.36 5.33 -23.68
N VAL A 182 -1.29 4.88 -24.92
CA VAL A 182 -0.15 4.16 -25.46
C VAL A 182 0.76 5.16 -26.17
N LEU A 183 2.03 5.21 -25.77
CA LEU A 183 3.00 6.18 -26.26
C LEU A 183 3.83 5.62 -27.43
N GLU A 184 4.24 4.35 -27.35
CA GLU A 184 5.11 3.74 -28.35
C GLU A 184 4.67 2.31 -28.65
N LYS A 185 4.60 2.00 -29.95
CA LYS A 185 4.30 0.67 -30.49
C LYS A 185 5.42 0.24 -31.45
N SER A 186 5.71 -1.05 -31.49
CA SER A 186 6.63 -1.67 -32.45
C SER A 186 6.02 -2.92 -33.05
N GLU A 187 6.15 -3.12 -34.35
CA GLU A 187 5.65 -4.31 -35.05
C GLU A 187 6.21 -5.62 -34.46
N LYS A 188 7.46 -5.60 -33.96
CA LYS A 188 8.13 -6.78 -33.41
C LYS A 188 7.82 -7.04 -31.94
N LYS A 189 7.54 -6.01 -31.13
CA LYS A 189 7.39 -6.14 -29.67
C LYS A 189 5.99 -5.78 -29.16
N GLY A 190 5.14 -5.20 -29.99
CA GLY A 190 3.84 -4.66 -29.64
C GLY A 190 3.95 -3.33 -28.91
N ILE A 191 3.13 -3.11 -27.89
CA ILE A 191 3.23 -1.91 -27.02
C ILE A 191 4.57 -1.95 -26.28
N ILE A 192 5.34 -0.85 -26.38
CA ILE A 192 6.63 -0.68 -25.69
C ILE A 192 6.47 0.26 -24.50
N SER A 193 5.77 1.38 -24.68
CA SER A 193 5.58 2.35 -23.61
C SER A 193 4.16 2.91 -23.60
N PHE A 194 3.68 3.18 -22.38
CA PHE A 194 2.33 3.66 -22.13
C PHE A 194 2.31 4.49 -20.84
N ARG A 195 1.35 5.39 -20.73
CA ARG A 195 1.09 6.17 -19.53
C ARG A 195 -0.06 5.53 -18.76
N VAL A 196 0.08 5.49 -17.44
CA VAL A 196 -0.96 5.00 -16.51
C VAL A 196 -1.39 6.10 -15.58
N GLU A 197 -2.61 5.97 -15.08
CA GLU A 197 -3.13 6.71 -13.94
C GLU A 197 -3.47 5.72 -12.83
N GLY A 198 -3.13 6.07 -11.60
CA GLY A 198 -3.49 5.28 -10.44
C GLY A 198 -3.10 5.93 -9.13
N GLU A 199 -3.99 5.81 -8.15
CA GLU A 199 -3.70 6.25 -6.79
C GLU A 199 -2.61 5.35 -6.17
N GLY A 200 -1.75 5.96 -5.35
CA GLY A 200 -0.68 5.24 -4.64
C GLY A 200 0.57 4.91 -5.45
N LEU A 201 0.72 5.55 -6.61
CA LEU A 201 1.99 5.64 -7.31
C LEU A 201 2.99 6.51 -6.54
N THR A 202 4.22 6.02 -6.43
CA THR A 202 5.32 6.70 -5.74
C THR A 202 6.61 6.53 -6.52
N SER A 203 7.35 7.62 -6.69
CA SER A 203 8.65 7.66 -7.37
C SER A 203 9.78 7.06 -6.51
N LYS A 204 9.55 6.89 -5.21
CA LYS A 204 10.55 6.33 -4.30
C LYS A 204 10.64 4.82 -4.54
N ALA A 205 11.82 4.34 -4.96
CA ALA A 205 12.15 2.91 -4.90
C ALA A 205 11.91 2.41 -3.46
N SER A 206 11.36 1.20 -3.31
CA SER A 206 11.23 0.60 -1.97
C SER A 206 12.63 0.51 -1.38
N ALA A 207 12.85 1.08 -0.19
CA ALA A 207 14.08 0.82 0.54
C ALA A 207 14.15 -0.69 0.74
N SER A 208 15.16 -1.34 0.15
CA SER A 208 15.36 -2.77 0.25
C SER A 208 15.38 -3.18 1.72
N ASP A 209 14.74 -4.32 2.04
CA ASP A 209 14.95 -4.98 3.31
C ASP A 209 16.46 -5.23 3.47
N GLY A 210 17.11 -4.42 4.31
CA GLY A 210 18.54 -4.50 4.54
C GLY A 210 18.93 -5.78 5.25
N ASP A 211 19.69 -6.63 4.58
CA ASP A 211 20.95 -7.10 5.13
C ASP A 211 22.03 -6.11 4.64
N GLU A 212 22.59 -5.31 5.55
CA GLU A 212 23.63 -4.34 5.26
C GLU A 212 24.92 -5.05 4.87
N LEU A 213 25.26 -5.03 3.58
CA LEU A 213 26.65 -5.21 3.13
C LEU A 213 27.36 -3.84 3.07
N PRO A 214 28.67 -3.78 3.38
CA PRO A 214 29.40 -2.54 3.65
C PRO A 214 29.88 -1.87 2.36
N PHE A 215 28.98 -1.48 1.46
CA PHE A 215 29.35 -0.74 0.24
C PHE A 215 28.55 0.57 0.09
N PRO A 216 29.20 1.69 -0.30
CA PRO A 216 28.59 3.02 -0.35
C PRO A 216 27.74 3.26 -1.62
N PHE A 217 27.27 2.19 -2.28
CA PHE A 217 26.45 2.28 -3.48
C PHE A 217 25.11 1.57 -3.21
N PRO A 218 23.96 2.24 -3.37
CA PRO A 218 22.68 1.56 -3.27
C PRO A 218 22.63 0.49 -4.37
N LEU A 219 22.63 -0.79 -3.95
CA LEU A 219 22.33 -1.90 -4.84
C LEU A 219 20.99 -1.60 -5.53
N PRO A 220 20.86 -1.87 -6.85
CA PRO A 220 19.69 -1.48 -7.61
C PRO A 220 18.47 -2.23 -7.05
N GLY A 221 17.71 -1.54 -6.20
CA GLY A 221 16.54 -2.07 -5.52
C GLY A 221 15.57 -2.70 -6.51
N MET A 222 14.86 -3.73 -6.06
CA MET A 222 13.79 -4.36 -6.81
C MET A 222 12.85 -3.27 -7.33
N ARG A 223 12.96 -2.97 -8.63
CA ARG A 223 12.12 -1.96 -9.25
C ARG A 223 10.71 -2.54 -9.30
N THR A 224 9.76 -1.83 -8.69
CA THR A 224 8.32 -2.14 -8.73
C THR A 224 7.94 -2.57 -10.15
N ARG A 225 7.56 -3.85 -10.30
CA ARG A 225 7.02 -4.37 -11.55
C ARG A 225 5.52 -4.14 -11.57
N ILE A 226 4.95 -4.01 -12.77
CA ILE A 226 3.51 -3.94 -12.98
C ILE A 226 3.12 -5.24 -13.68
N ILE A 227 2.16 -5.95 -13.09
CA ILE A 227 1.49 -7.09 -13.71
C ILE A 227 0.24 -6.55 -14.38
N ILE A 228 0.08 -6.87 -15.67
CA ILE A 228 -1.10 -6.51 -16.45
C ILE A 228 -1.92 -7.77 -16.65
N THR A 229 -3.17 -7.74 -16.18
CA THR A 229 -4.10 -8.87 -16.25
C THR A 229 -5.32 -8.51 -17.09
N ASN A 230 -5.81 -9.46 -17.88
CA ASN A 230 -7.08 -9.36 -18.56
C ASN A 230 -8.16 -10.02 -17.70
N GLN A 231 -9.18 -9.24 -17.35
CA GLN A 231 -10.30 -9.72 -16.55
C GLN A 231 -11.44 -10.15 -17.48
N ARG A 232 -11.68 -11.46 -17.58
CA ARG A 232 -12.80 -12.01 -18.38
C ARG A 232 -13.76 -12.81 -17.52
N GLU A 233 -15.05 -12.68 -17.81
CA GLU A 233 -16.09 -13.51 -17.20
C GLU A 233 -16.20 -14.81 -18.01
N VAL A 234 -16.03 -15.95 -17.33
CA VAL A 234 -16.16 -17.28 -17.90
C VAL A 234 -17.39 -17.94 -17.29
N VAL A 235 -18.31 -18.37 -18.13
CA VAL A 235 -19.46 -19.18 -17.72
C VAL A 235 -19.02 -20.64 -17.72
N ARG A 236 -19.15 -21.30 -16.58
CA ARG A 236 -18.86 -22.73 -16.45
C ARG A 236 -19.99 -23.57 -17.05
N PRO A 237 -19.73 -24.87 -17.32
CA PRO A 237 -20.78 -25.81 -17.76
C PRO A 237 -21.95 -25.93 -16.77
N ASP A 238 -21.74 -25.58 -15.50
CA ASP A 238 -22.74 -25.55 -14.43
C ASP A 238 -23.62 -24.27 -14.44
N GLY A 239 -23.39 -23.35 -15.38
CA GLY A 239 -24.11 -22.07 -15.49
C GLY A 239 -23.59 -20.97 -14.56
N THR A 240 -22.63 -21.24 -13.68
CA THR A 240 -22.04 -20.23 -12.79
C THR A 240 -21.03 -19.35 -13.52
N LYS A 241 -21.05 -18.06 -13.19
CA LYS A 241 -20.14 -17.04 -13.75
C LYS A 241 -18.93 -16.90 -12.84
N ARG A 242 -17.72 -17.00 -13.39
CA ARG A 242 -16.47 -16.75 -12.66
C ARG A 242 -15.63 -15.71 -13.38
N ILE A 243 -15.10 -14.76 -12.63
CA ILE A 243 -14.09 -13.83 -13.11
C ILE A 243 -12.74 -14.55 -13.13
N VAL A 244 -12.11 -14.60 -14.31
CA VAL A 244 -10.76 -15.14 -14.51
C VAL A 244 -9.84 -13.99 -14.88
N ASN A 245 -8.75 -13.86 -14.11
CA ASN A 245 -7.68 -12.91 -14.39
C ASN A 245 -6.54 -13.67 -15.08
N GLU A 246 -6.28 -13.35 -16.34
CA GLU A 246 -5.19 -13.94 -17.11
C GLU A 246 -4.03 -12.95 -17.20
N GLU A 247 -2.81 -13.36 -16.85
CA GLU A 247 -1.62 -12.52 -17.02
C GLU A 247 -1.31 -12.31 -18.51
N VAL A 248 -1.11 -11.06 -18.88
CA VAL A 248 -0.95 -10.63 -20.27
C VAL A 248 0.46 -10.11 -20.53
N ALA A 249 0.94 -9.25 -19.64
CA ALA A 249 2.17 -8.51 -19.84
C ALA A 249 2.75 -8.03 -18.50
N PHE A 250 4.05 -7.76 -18.54
CA PHE A 250 4.79 -7.14 -17.44
C PHE A 250 5.35 -5.80 -17.89
N ALA A 251 5.31 -4.82 -17.00
CA ALA A 251 5.89 -3.50 -17.23
C ALA A 251 6.70 -3.02 -16.02
N LYS A 252 7.52 -1.99 -16.25
CA LYS A 252 8.27 -1.29 -15.20
C LYS A 252 7.91 0.19 -15.24
N ILE A 253 7.80 0.81 -14.07
CA ILE A 253 7.64 2.25 -13.95
C ILE A 253 8.98 2.92 -14.28
N LYS A 254 9.00 3.79 -15.29
CA LYS A 254 10.18 4.56 -15.68
C LYS A 254 10.24 5.90 -14.95
N LYS A 255 9.10 6.58 -14.84
CA LYS A 255 8.97 7.86 -14.16
C LYS A 255 7.55 8.00 -13.61
N VAL A 256 7.42 8.49 -12.39
CA VAL A 256 6.14 8.95 -11.84
C VAL A 256 6.07 10.46 -12.07
N GLU A 257 4.96 10.92 -12.65
CA GLU A 257 4.67 12.32 -12.91
C GLU A 257 3.77 12.87 -11.78
N ASP A 258 3.78 14.18 -11.59
CA ASP A 258 2.93 14.83 -10.59
C ASP A 258 1.46 14.68 -10.97
N GLY A 259 0.62 14.30 -10.01
CA GLY A 259 -0.82 14.06 -10.23
C GLY A 259 -1.26 12.60 -10.31
N GLY A 260 -0.40 11.63 -9.94
CA GLY A 260 -0.81 10.21 -9.88
C GLY A 260 -0.74 9.50 -11.23
N THR A 261 -0.01 10.06 -12.19
CA THR A 261 0.30 9.40 -13.46
C THR A 261 1.73 8.85 -13.47
N ALA A 262 1.97 7.82 -14.26
CA ALA A 262 3.31 7.28 -14.44
C ALA A 262 3.56 6.81 -15.87
N LEU A 263 4.79 6.99 -16.34
CA LEU A 263 5.26 6.47 -17.61
C LEU A 263 5.86 5.09 -17.40
N CYS A 264 5.31 4.11 -18.10
CA CYS A 264 5.67 2.71 -17.97
C CYS A 264 6.31 2.17 -19.24
N THR A 265 7.19 1.19 -19.08
CA THR A 265 7.83 0.46 -20.19
C THR A 265 7.52 -1.02 -20.06
N VAL A 266 6.94 -1.60 -21.10
CA VAL A 266 6.65 -3.04 -21.18
C VAL A 266 7.96 -3.80 -21.25
N THR A 267 8.15 -4.74 -20.34
CA THR A 267 9.28 -5.67 -20.36
C THR A 267 8.93 -6.94 -21.12
N GLU A 268 7.70 -7.44 -20.98
CA GLU A 268 7.26 -8.71 -21.55
C GLU A 268 5.77 -8.64 -21.95
N GLY A 269 5.38 -9.38 -22.99
CA GLY A 269 3.96 -9.52 -23.38
C GLY A 269 3.37 -8.37 -24.23
N GLY A 270 4.19 -7.47 -24.77
CA GLY A 270 3.72 -6.26 -25.48
C GLY A 270 2.81 -6.52 -26.69
N LYS A 271 2.98 -7.63 -27.43
CA LYS A 271 2.08 -8.02 -28.54
C LYS A 271 0.70 -8.44 -28.05
N LYS A 272 0.65 -9.29 -27.02
CA LYS A 272 -0.61 -9.76 -26.41
C LYS A 272 -1.37 -8.59 -25.78
N LEU A 273 -0.63 -7.68 -25.14
CA LEU A 273 -1.17 -6.43 -24.62
C LEU A 273 -1.77 -5.56 -25.74
N GLN A 274 -1.07 -5.42 -26.87
CA GLN A 274 -1.56 -4.66 -28.01
C GLN A 274 -2.87 -5.25 -28.56
N GLU A 275 -2.93 -6.56 -28.76
CA GLU A 275 -4.14 -7.22 -29.27
C GLU A 275 -5.34 -6.99 -28.35
N LEU A 276 -5.13 -7.09 -27.03
CA LEU A 276 -6.20 -6.87 -26.05
C LEU A 276 -6.59 -5.40 -25.91
N TRP A 277 -5.62 -4.49 -26.06
CA TRP A 277 -5.87 -3.05 -26.07
C TRP A 277 -6.70 -2.65 -27.30
N ASP A 278 -6.33 -3.12 -28.48
CA ASP A 278 -7.03 -2.82 -29.73
C ASP A 278 -8.47 -3.40 -29.73
N LYS A 279 -8.70 -4.49 -28.98
CA LYS A 279 -10.04 -5.07 -28.71
C LYS A 279 -10.81 -4.39 -27.58
N GLN A 280 -10.27 -3.34 -26.96
CA GLN A 280 -10.85 -2.67 -25.78
C GLN A 280 -11.20 -3.64 -24.63
N ALA A 281 -10.35 -4.65 -24.41
CA ALA A 281 -10.52 -5.59 -23.31
C ALA A 281 -10.34 -4.91 -21.94
N ARG A 282 -10.93 -5.49 -20.89
CA ARG A 282 -10.78 -4.99 -19.51
C ARG A 282 -9.42 -5.38 -18.96
N LEU A 283 -8.50 -4.43 -18.93
CA LEU A 283 -7.15 -4.60 -18.39
C LEU A 283 -7.05 -4.02 -16.98
N MET A 284 -6.51 -4.81 -16.05
CA MET A 284 -6.23 -4.41 -14.68
C MET A 284 -4.73 -4.44 -14.42
N LEU A 285 -4.19 -3.32 -13.95
CA LEU A 285 -2.76 -3.16 -13.69
C LEU A 285 -2.54 -3.11 -12.18
N LYS A 286 -1.63 -3.94 -11.68
CA LYS A 286 -1.25 -3.96 -10.26
C LYS A 286 0.26 -3.95 -10.10
N THR A 287 0.75 -3.25 -9.08
CA THR A 287 2.17 -3.36 -8.71
C THR A 287 2.48 -4.70 -8.05
N THR A 288 3.63 -5.26 -8.37
CA THR A 288 4.26 -6.34 -7.61
C THR A 288 5.66 -5.88 -7.19
N ASN A 289 6.02 -6.16 -5.94
CA ASN A 289 7.37 -5.97 -5.41
C ASN A 289 8.02 -7.31 -5.20
#